data_AF-A0A6N9QDE0-F1
#
_entry.id   AF-A0A6N9QDE0-F1
#
_cell.length_a   1.000
_cell.length_b   1.000
_cell.length_c   1.000
_cell.angle_alpha   90.00
_cell.angle_beta   90.00
_cell.angle_gamma   90.00
#
_symmetry.space_group_name_H-M   'P 1'
#
loop_
_entity.id
_entity.type
_entity.pdbx_description
1 polymer ?
#
loop_
_entity_poly.entity_id
_entity_poly.type
_entity_poly.pdbx_seq_one_letter_code
_entity_poly.pdbx_strand_id
1 'polypeptide(L)'
;MRKFQTTEDARIQKIADSCLPDQVTVLVSSDVAVPMVTGIRRAYVYVPPLALSDGEWRLVLRHEYQHFRGKDIYIKLFYLILEAVFWWNPVVRFFHRELENLLELRCDSAMTKAMTEKERVTYLEAILNVMKQVAWRDVKQLNGAASLVDVKRQGFMRQRFEVILNKAAVSKGRSIRNVCIIVIVFVCSYFVVVQPGWYPTVEDHGGGEIVEVTKENAYIRVDKNGTYQLYVDGKIFGTVEEKDLDVPPHDELDIIREE
;
A
#
# COMPACT_ATOMS: atom_id res chain seq x y z
N MET A 1 26.12 0.01 12.00
CA MET A 1 26.08 -1.28 11.27
C MET A 1 26.26 -2.40 12.27
N ARG A 2 25.29 -3.30 12.43
CA ARG A 2 25.42 -4.48 13.29
C ARG A 2 26.47 -5.39 12.64
N LYS A 3 27.57 -5.70 13.35
CA LYS A 3 28.57 -6.65 12.85
C LYS A 3 28.04 -8.05 13.17
N PHE A 4 27.60 -8.77 12.14
CA PHE A 4 27.23 -10.18 12.30
C PHE A 4 28.50 -11.00 12.52
N GLN A 5 28.49 -11.89 13.50
CA GLN A 5 29.53 -12.91 13.62
C GLN A 5 29.32 -13.91 12.50
N THR A 6 30.22 -13.91 11.52
CA THR A 6 30.19 -14.81 10.37
C THR A 6 31.24 -15.89 10.54
N THR A 7 30.83 -17.14 10.40
CA THR A 7 31.73 -18.30 10.29
C THR A 7 31.67 -18.79 8.85
N GLU A 8 32.82 -19.05 8.25
CA GLU A 8 32.89 -19.70 6.94
C GLU A 8 32.74 -21.21 7.14
N ASP A 9 31.69 -21.79 6.55
CA ASP A 9 31.49 -23.24 6.52
C ASP A 9 31.83 -23.75 5.12
N ALA A 10 32.95 -24.47 5.03
CA ALA A 10 33.48 -25.00 3.77
C ALA A 10 32.51 -25.96 3.06
N ARG A 11 31.65 -26.68 3.81
CA ARG A 11 30.63 -27.56 3.20
C ARG A 11 29.55 -26.73 2.53
N ILE A 12 29.06 -25.70 3.21
CA ILE A 12 27.98 -24.84 2.69
C ILE A 12 28.50 -24.01 1.50
N GLN A 13 29.72 -23.49 1.57
CA GLN A 13 30.36 -22.81 0.44
C GLN A 13 30.47 -23.72 -0.78
N LYS A 14 30.97 -24.96 -0.62
CA LYS A 14 31.04 -25.92 -1.72
C LYS A 14 29.68 -26.22 -2.35
N ILE A 15 28.63 -26.30 -1.54
CA ILE A 15 27.27 -26.49 -2.06
C ILE A 15 26.82 -25.24 -2.83
N ALA A 16 27.06 -24.04 -2.29
CA ALA A 16 26.73 -22.77 -2.93
C ALA A 16 27.41 -22.62 -4.29
N ASP A 17 28.71 -22.89 -4.37
CA ASP A 17 29.49 -22.83 -5.62
C ASP A 17 28.96 -23.81 -6.68
N SER A 18 28.35 -24.93 -6.23
CA SER A 18 27.78 -25.92 -7.15
C SER A 18 26.40 -25.55 -7.70
N CYS A 19 25.69 -24.59 -7.09
CA CYS A 19 24.28 -24.31 -7.44
C CYS A 19 23.94 -22.83 -7.65
N LEU A 20 24.84 -21.90 -7.30
CA LEU A 20 24.67 -20.46 -7.42
C LEU A 20 25.74 -19.85 -8.36
N PRO A 21 25.48 -18.69 -8.96
CA PRO A 21 26.49 -17.95 -9.72
C PRO A 21 27.57 -17.34 -8.81
N ASP A 22 28.75 -17.05 -9.39
CA ASP A 22 29.94 -16.47 -8.71
C ASP A 22 29.71 -15.13 -8.00
N GLN A 23 28.57 -14.48 -8.21
CA GLN A 23 28.22 -13.18 -7.60
C GLN A 23 27.48 -13.33 -6.26
N VAL A 24 27.39 -14.56 -5.74
CA VAL A 24 26.73 -14.86 -4.47
C VAL A 24 27.76 -15.24 -3.42
N THR A 25 27.74 -14.56 -2.28
CA THR A 25 28.56 -14.89 -1.12
C THR A 25 27.66 -15.45 -0.03
N VAL A 26 27.96 -16.65 0.45
CA VAL A 26 27.20 -17.32 1.52
C VAL A 26 27.98 -17.24 2.83
N LEU A 27 27.33 -16.76 3.88
CA LEU A 27 27.91 -16.53 5.20
C LEU A 27 27.05 -17.22 6.26
N VAL A 28 27.65 -18.05 7.10
CA VAL A 28 26.94 -18.67 8.23
C VAL A 28 27.02 -17.73 9.42
N SER A 29 25.90 -17.42 10.03
CA SER A 29 25.87 -16.57 11.22
C SER A 29 24.83 -17.06 12.22
N SER A 30 25.21 -17.15 13.50
CA SER A 30 24.28 -17.49 14.57
C SER A 30 23.34 -16.35 14.95
N ASP A 31 23.60 -15.14 14.45
CA ASP A 31 22.82 -13.93 14.75
C ASP A 31 21.57 -13.82 13.88
N VAL A 32 21.47 -14.60 12.80
CA VAL A 32 20.29 -14.65 11.93
C VAL A 32 19.40 -15.81 12.36
N ALA A 33 18.11 -15.53 12.58
CA ALA A 33 17.14 -16.55 12.97
C ALA A 33 16.69 -17.41 11.78
N VAL A 34 16.64 -16.82 10.58
CA VAL A 34 16.21 -17.45 9.33
C VAL A 34 17.24 -17.19 8.23
N PRO A 35 17.34 -18.06 7.21
CA PRO A 35 18.05 -17.73 5.98
C PRO A 35 17.53 -16.40 5.42
N MET A 36 18.45 -15.55 4.96
CA MET A 36 18.10 -14.27 4.36
C MET A 36 19.12 -13.84 3.32
N VAL A 37 18.65 -13.15 2.28
CA VAL A 37 19.52 -12.52 1.30
C VAL A 37 19.48 -10.99 1.41
N THR A 38 20.62 -10.36 1.15
CA THR A 38 20.74 -8.90 1.04
C THR A 38 21.75 -8.50 -0.03
N GLY A 39 21.82 -7.20 -0.31
CA GLY A 39 22.71 -6.61 -1.31
C GLY A 39 21.99 -6.16 -2.58
N ILE A 40 22.58 -5.15 -3.22
CA ILE A 40 21.97 -4.45 -4.37
C ILE A 40 22.56 -4.93 -5.70
N ARG A 41 23.89 -5.11 -5.75
CA ARG A 41 24.65 -5.54 -6.94
C ARG A 41 25.23 -6.95 -6.81
N ARG A 42 25.53 -7.37 -5.58
CA ARG A 42 26.00 -8.72 -5.24
C ARG A 42 25.06 -9.29 -4.18
N ALA A 43 24.81 -10.60 -4.25
CA ALA A 43 23.94 -11.27 -3.29
C ALA A 43 24.78 -11.76 -2.11
N TYR A 44 24.41 -11.34 -0.91
CA TYR A 44 24.97 -11.84 0.35
C TYR A 44 23.89 -12.65 1.03
N VAL A 45 24.07 -13.97 1.08
CA VAL A 45 23.13 -14.91 1.70
C VAL A 45 23.65 -15.24 3.09
N TYR A 46 22.91 -14.84 4.11
CA TYR A 46 23.19 -15.17 5.51
C TYR A 46 22.33 -16.35 5.92
N VAL A 47 22.94 -17.39 6.49
CA VAL A 47 22.21 -18.58 6.91
C VAL A 47 22.48 -18.90 8.39
N PRO A 48 21.44 -19.31 9.15
CA PRO A 48 21.66 -19.88 10.48
C PRO A 48 22.38 -21.22 10.38
N PRO A 49 23.06 -21.66 11.45
CA PRO A 49 23.66 -23.00 11.50
C PRO A 49 22.54 -24.06 11.59
N LEU A 50 22.01 -24.51 10.46
CA LEU A 50 20.93 -25.50 10.37
C LEU A 50 21.47 -26.89 10.04
N ALA A 51 20.85 -27.93 10.59
CA ALA A 51 21.17 -29.32 10.30
C ALA A 51 20.34 -29.79 9.10
N LEU A 52 20.79 -29.43 7.90
CA LEU A 52 20.15 -29.81 6.63
C LEU A 52 21.04 -30.75 5.81
N SER A 53 20.41 -31.60 5.02
CA SER A 53 21.07 -32.39 3.98
C SER A 53 21.57 -31.49 2.84
N ASP A 54 22.49 -32.00 2.03
CA ASP A 54 23.04 -31.24 0.89
C ASP A 54 21.96 -30.86 -0.13
N GLY A 55 20.96 -31.73 -0.31
CA GLY A 55 19.81 -31.46 -1.20
C GLY A 55 18.92 -30.34 -0.68
N GLU A 56 18.63 -30.34 0.62
CA GLU A 56 17.85 -29.27 1.26
C GLU A 56 18.60 -27.93 1.22
N TRP A 57 19.91 -27.93 1.49
CA TRP A 57 20.73 -26.72 1.37
C TRP A 57 20.68 -26.13 -0.04
N ARG A 58 20.77 -26.96 -1.08
CA ARG A 58 20.63 -26.49 -2.48
C ARG A 58 19.29 -25.81 -2.71
N LEU A 59 18.20 -26.34 -2.15
CA LEU A 59 16.86 -25.77 -2.31
C LEU A 59 16.74 -24.44 -1.57
N VAL A 60 17.20 -24.37 -0.32
CA VAL A 60 17.18 -23.16 0.50
C VAL A 60 18.03 -22.05 -0.14
N LEU A 61 19.25 -22.36 -0.57
CA LEU A 61 20.12 -21.36 -1.19
C LEU A 61 19.55 -20.84 -2.52
N ARG A 62 18.92 -21.70 -3.33
CA ARG A 62 18.25 -21.27 -4.56
C ARG A 62 17.03 -20.40 -4.27
N HIS A 63 16.28 -20.67 -3.19
CA HIS A 63 15.19 -19.82 -2.72
C HIS A 63 15.68 -18.42 -2.35
N GLU A 64 16.71 -18.35 -1.50
CA GLU A 64 17.31 -17.06 -1.11
C GLU A 64 17.86 -16.30 -2.32
N TYR A 65 18.53 -16.99 -3.23
CA TYR A 65 18.99 -16.37 -4.47
C TYR A 65 17.82 -15.89 -5.36
N GLN A 66 16.69 -16.58 -5.35
CA GLN A 66 15.50 -16.16 -6.09
C GLN A 66 14.95 -14.83 -5.58
N HIS A 67 15.00 -14.54 -4.28
CA HIS A 67 14.63 -13.21 -3.74
C HIS A 67 15.54 -12.11 -4.30
N PHE A 68 16.84 -12.37 -4.38
CA PHE A 68 17.79 -11.43 -4.98
C PHE A 68 17.50 -11.22 -6.48
N ARG A 69 17.32 -12.31 -7.23
CA ARG A 69 16.97 -12.27 -8.66
C ARG A 69 15.62 -11.58 -8.90
N GLY A 70 14.68 -11.74 -7.96
CA GLY A 70 13.35 -11.12 -7.95
C GLY A 70 13.35 -9.62 -7.67
N LYS A 71 14.50 -9.06 -7.27
CA LYS A 71 14.68 -7.64 -6.88
C LYS A 71 13.82 -7.26 -5.67
N ASP A 72 13.57 -8.20 -4.77
CA ASP A 72 12.67 -8.00 -3.63
C ASP A 72 13.17 -6.91 -2.70
N ILE A 73 14.50 -6.72 -2.59
CA ILE A 73 15.10 -5.61 -1.84
C ILE A 73 14.63 -4.23 -2.33
N TYR A 74 14.43 -4.06 -3.65
CA TYR A 74 13.94 -2.79 -4.21
C TYR A 74 12.46 -2.59 -3.90
N ILE A 75 11.67 -3.67 -3.89
CA ILE A 75 10.25 -3.60 -3.54
C ILE A 75 10.09 -3.22 -2.07
N LYS A 76 10.87 -3.86 -1.18
CA LYS A 76 10.91 -3.53 0.25
C LYS A 76 11.37 -2.10 0.48
N LEU A 77 12.41 -1.64 -0.22
CA LEU A 77 12.89 -0.25 -0.13
C LEU A 77 11.86 0.76 -0.59
N PHE A 78 11.22 0.51 -1.74
CA PHE A 78 10.14 1.36 -2.25
C PHE A 78 8.99 1.46 -1.24
N TYR A 79 8.60 0.32 -0.66
CA TYR A 79 7.57 0.30 0.35
C TYR A 79 7.96 1.03 1.64
N LEU A 80 9.22 0.94 2.07
CA LEU A 80 9.72 1.72 3.21
C LEU A 80 9.63 3.23 2.95
N ILE A 81 9.88 3.67 1.71
CA ILE A 81 9.67 5.06 1.32
C ILE A 81 8.18 5.43 1.41
N LEU A 82 7.27 4.55 0.96
CA LEU A 82 5.83 4.77 1.12
C LEU A 82 5.43 4.87 2.59
N GLU A 83 5.96 4.01 3.46
CA GLU A 83 5.71 4.07 4.90
C GLU A 83 6.20 5.39 5.52
N ALA A 84 7.35 5.90 5.08
CA ALA A 84 7.87 7.18 5.53
C ALA A 84 7.01 8.37 5.05
N VAL A 85 6.56 8.35 3.79
CA VAL A 85 5.69 9.41 3.22
C VAL A 85 4.30 9.39 3.87
N PHE A 86 3.73 8.20 4.06
CA PHE A 86 2.41 7.99 4.65
C PHE A 86 2.50 7.58 6.12
N TRP A 87 3.45 8.14 6.87
CA TRP A 87 3.74 7.75 8.26
C TRP A 87 2.54 7.85 9.21
N TRP A 88 1.59 8.75 8.91
CA TRP A 88 0.34 8.97 9.65
C TRP A 88 -0.76 7.97 9.31
N ASN A 89 -0.65 7.24 8.19
CA ASN A 89 -1.68 6.32 7.74
C ASN A 89 -1.46 4.91 8.36
N PRO A 90 -2.31 4.46 9.30
CA PRO A 90 -2.15 3.15 9.94
C PRO A 90 -2.30 1.99 8.95
N VAL A 91 -3.06 2.19 7.86
CA VAL A 91 -3.30 1.18 6.83
C VAL A 91 -1.98 0.77 6.17
N VAL A 92 -1.08 1.72 5.91
CA VAL A 92 0.22 1.41 5.32
C VAL A 92 0.95 0.46 6.24
N ARG A 93 1.09 0.73 7.54
CA ARG A 93 1.78 -0.17 8.49
C ARG A 93 1.21 -1.60 8.53
N PHE A 94 -0.10 -1.78 8.34
CA PHE A 94 -0.72 -3.11 8.27
C PHE A 94 -0.32 -3.89 7.02
N PHE A 95 -0.10 -3.21 5.89
CA PHE A 95 0.27 -3.83 4.63
C PHE A 95 1.70 -4.39 4.61
N HIS A 96 2.57 -3.98 5.52
CA HIS A 96 3.99 -4.38 5.49
C HIS A 96 4.13 -5.90 5.56
N ARG A 97 3.41 -6.54 6.50
CA ARG A 97 3.41 -8.00 6.62
C ARG A 97 2.79 -8.69 5.41
N GLU A 98 1.77 -8.08 4.81
CA GLU A 98 1.13 -8.67 3.63
C GLU A 98 2.04 -8.58 2.40
N LEU A 99 2.81 -7.49 2.28
CA LEU A 99 3.84 -7.37 1.25
C LEU A 99 4.89 -8.47 1.39
N GLU A 100 5.41 -8.69 2.60
CA GLU A 100 6.37 -9.77 2.87
C GLU A 100 5.80 -11.15 2.48
N ASN A 101 4.55 -11.44 2.88
CA ASN A 101 3.85 -12.67 2.48
C ASN A 101 3.73 -12.82 0.96
N LEU A 102 3.40 -11.74 0.24
CA LEU A 102 3.29 -11.75 -1.22
C LEU A 102 4.64 -11.96 -1.92
N LEU A 103 5.72 -11.40 -1.37
CA LEU A 103 7.08 -11.60 -1.90
C LEU A 103 7.51 -13.06 -1.77
N GLU A 104 7.26 -13.70 -0.63
CA GLU A 104 7.48 -15.13 -0.42
C GLU A 104 6.68 -15.99 -1.40
N LEU A 105 5.38 -15.73 -1.57
CA LEU A 105 4.54 -16.47 -2.53
C LEU A 105 5.00 -16.27 -3.99
N ARG A 106 5.44 -15.06 -4.34
CA ARG A 106 6.03 -14.76 -5.66
C ARG A 106 7.32 -15.54 -5.87
N CYS A 107 8.19 -15.60 -4.86
CA CYS A 107 9.45 -16.34 -4.88
C CYS A 107 9.19 -17.84 -5.08
N ASP A 108 8.30 -18.41 -4.25
CA ASP A 108 7.85 -19.81 -4.33
C ASP A 108 7.29 -20.16 -5.71
N SER A 109 6.40 -19.31 -6.23
CA SER A 109 5.81 -19.51 -7.57
C SER A 109 6.87 -19.47 -8.67
N ALA A 110 7.85 -18.58 -8.55
CA ALA A 110 8.94 -18.48 -9.51
C ALA A 110 9.89 -19.68 -9.46
N MET A 111 10.20 -20.19 -8.26
CA MET A 111 11.02 -21.40 -8.08
C MET A 111 10.33 -22.66 -8.63
N THR A 112 9.04 -22.80 -8.34
CA THR A 112 8.29 -24.05 -8.63
C THR A 112 7.75 -24.13 -10.05
N LYS A 113 7.82 -23.04 -10.83
CA LYS A 113 7.30 -22.94 -12.20
C LYS A 113 7.83 -24.03 -13.15
N ALA A 114 9.11 -24.38 -13.03
CA ALA A 114 9.77 -25.38 -13.86
C ALA A 114 9.96 -26.74 -13.16
N MET A 115 9.53 -26.87 -11.90
CA MET A 115 9.66 -28.10 -11.12
C MET A 115 8.53 -29.08 -11.44
N THR A 116 8.88 -30.37 -11.44
CA THR A 116 7.95 -31.50 -11.41
C THR A 116 7.21 -31.55 -10.07
N GLU A 117 6.10 -32.29 -10.02
CA GLU A 117 5.32 -32.43 -8.78
C GLU A 117 6.15 -33.02 -7.64
N LYS A 118 6.98 -34.03 -7.93
CA LYS A 118 7.89 -34.64 -6.95
C LYS A 118 8.90 -33.64 -6.41
N GLU A 119 9.53 -32.84 -7.28
CA GLU A 119 10.48 -31.80 -6.86
C GLU A 119 9.82 -30.72 -5.99
N ARG A 120 8.55 -30.38 -6.25
CA ARG A 120 7.80 -29.43 -5.41
C ARG A 120 7.53 -29.97 -4.02
N VAL A 121 7.18 -31.24 -3.90
CA VAL A 121 7.01 -31.89 -2.59
C VAL A 121 8.33 -31.86 -1.82
N THR A 122 9.45 -32.24 -2.46
CA THR A 122 10.78 -32.17 -1.83
C THR A 122 11.16 -30.73 -1.44
N TYR A 123 10.79 -29.74 -2.24
CA TYR A 123 10.97 -28.32 -1.90
C TYR A 123 10.18 -27.89 -0.67
N LEU A 124 8.89 -28.26 -0.60
CA LEU A 124 8.03 -27.98 0.55
C LEU A 124 8.54 -28.66 1.83
N GLU A 125 9.02 -29.90 1.73
CA GLU A 125 9.64 -30.63 2.83
C GLU A 125 10.88 -29.91 3.36
N ALA A 126 11.75 -29.42 2.47
CA ALA A 126 12.92 -28.65 2.84
C ALA A 126 12.55 -27.36 3.60
N ILE A 127 11.59 -26.58 3.10
CA ILE A 127 11.09 -25.37 3.79
C ILE A 127 10.50 -25.74 5.16
N LEU A 128 9.70 -26.80 5.23
CA LEU A 128 9.09 -27.24 6.48
C LEU A 128 10.16 -27.66 7.50
N ASN A 129 11.23 -28.33 7.07
CA ASN A 129 12.33 -28.71 7.93
C ASN A 129 13.08 -27.47 8.47
N VAL A 130 13.36 -26.49 7.61
CA VAL A 130 13.94 -25.20 8.03
C VAL A 130 13.05 -24.54 9.09
N MET A 131 11.75 -24.40 8.82
CA MET A 131 10.84 -23.73 9.75
C MET A 131 10.72 -24.46 11.09
N LYS A 132 10.72 -25.80 11.09
CA LYS A 132 10.78 -26.59 12.33
C LYS A 132 12.02 -26.22 13.11
N GLN A 133 13.21 -26.32 12.52
CA GLN A 133 14.47 -26.05 13.21
C GLN A 133 14.56 -24.61 13.73
N VAL A 134 14.04 -23.64 13.00
CA VAL A 134 13.94 -22.23 13.44
C VAL A 134 12.95 -22.09 14.59
N ALA A 135 11.76 -22.67 14.49
CA ALA A 135 10.75 -22.62 15.56
C ALA A 135 11.26 -23.25 16.86
N TRP A 136 11.96 -24.38 16.79
CA TRP A 136 12.60 -25.01 17.95
C TRP A 136 13.66 -24.11 18.61
N ARG A 137 14.36 -23.27 17.83
CA ARG A 137 15.29 -22.26 18.37
C ARG A 137 14.56 -21.09 19.02
N ASP A 138 13.52 -20.56 18.37
CA ASP A 138 12.70 -19.44 18.88
C ASP A 138 11.99 -19.81 20.21
N VAL A 139 11.43 -21.03 20.30
CA VAL A 139 10.74 -21.53 21.51
C VAL A 139 11.68 -21.61 22.71
N LYS A 140 12.97 -21.88 22.48
CA LYS A 140 13.98 -21.90 23.55
C LYS A 140 14.32 -20.50 24.07
N GLN A 141 13.92 -19.43 23.36
CA GLN A 141 14.29 -18.03 23.67
C GLN A 141 13.13 -17.16 24.20
N LEU A 142 11.87 -17.59 24.22
CA LEU A 142 10.72 -16.68 24.45
C LEU A 142 9.76 -17.07 25.59
N ASN A 143 9.48 -16.08 26.45
CA ASN A 143 8.44 -16.05 27.48
C ASN A 143 7.11 -15.48 26.93
N GLY A 144 6.01 -16.24 27.07
CA GLY A 144 4.63 -15.74 27.28
C GLY A 144 3.79 -15.21 26.11
N ALA A 145 4.28 -14.34 25.24
CA ALA A 145 3.43 -13.59 24.28
C ALA A 145 3.35 -14.17 22.84
N ALA A 146 4.04 -15.28 22.56
CA ALA A 146 4.27 -15.77 21.20
C ALA A 146 3.07 -16.49 20.54
N SER A 147 2.03 -16.86 21.29
CA SER A 147 0.95 -17.74 20.81
C SER A 147 0.14 -17.14 19.64
N LEU A 148 -0.16 -15.84 19.65
CA LEU A 148 -0.92 -15.18 18.56
C LEU A 148 -0.10 -15.00 17.28
N VAL A 149 1.23 -14.85 17.42
CA VAL A 149 2.14 -14.74 16.27
C VAL A 149 2.31 -16.11 15.60
N ASP A 150 2.30 -17.18 16.38
CA ASP A 150 2.45 -18.55 15.88
C ASP A 150 1.26 -19.03 15.04
N VAL A 151 0.02 -18.73 15.45
CA VAL A 151 -1.20 -19.07 14.68
C VAL A 151 -1.16 -18.44 13.28
N LYS A 152 -0.66 -17.21 13.16
CA LYS A 152 -0.55 -16.51 11.88
C LYS A 152 0.56 -17.07 10.99
N ARG A 153 1.69 -17.52 11.58
CA ARG A 153 2.76 -18.24 10.87
C ARG A 153 2.26 -19.56 10.28
N GLN A 154 1.44 -20.31 11.02
CA GLN A 154 0.86 -21.57 10.54
C GLN A 154 -0.11 -21.37 9.36
N GLY A 155 -0.96 -20.33 9.42
CA GLY A 155 -1.87 -19.99 8.32
C GLY A 155 -1.13 -19.65 7.02
N PHE A 156 -0.08 -18.83 7.11
CA PHE A 156 0.72 -18.44 5.94
C PHE A 156 1.48 -19.63 5.32
N MET A 157 2.02 -20.53 6.14
CA MET A 157 2.65 -21.77 5.64
C MET A 157 1.67 -22.60 4.81
N ARG A 158 0.43 -22.78 5.27
CA ARG A 158 -0.60 -23.50 4.49
C ARG A 158 -0.87 -22.84 3.14
N GLN A 159 -0.90 -21.51 3.10
CA GLN A 159 -1.08 -20.75 1.86
C GLN A 159 0.06 -20.99 0.87
N ARG A 160 1.32 -21.06 1.34
CA ARG A 160 2.46 -21.42 0.48
C ARG A 160 2.29 -22.81 -0.13
N PHE A 161 1.91 -23.80 0.68
CA PHE A 161 1.64 -25.16 0.22
C PHE A 161 0.55 -25.18 -0.85
N GLU A 162 -0.56 -24.49 -0.60
CA GLU A 162 -1.66 -24.42 -1.55
C GLU A 162 -1.22 -23.80 -2.87
N VAL A 163 -0.49 -22.69 -2.87
CA VAL A 163 -0.02 -22.03 -4.10
C VAL A 163 1.00 -22.87 -4.86
N ILE A 164 1.86 -23.62 -4.17
CA ILE A 164 2.91 -24.45 -4.79
C ILE A 164 2.30 -25.73 -5.40
N LEU A 165 1.41 -26.40 -4.67
CA LEU A 165 0.76 -27.64 -5.08
C LEU A 165 -0.35 -27.38 -6.09
N ASN A 166 -1.21 -26.40 -5.80
CA ASN A 166 -2.32 -26.03 -6.64
C ASN A 166 -1.84 -24.99 -7.65
N LYS A 167 -1.61 -25.45 -8.88
CA LYS A 167 -1.20 -24.60 -10.01
C LYS A 167 -2.39 -23.73 -10.46
N ALA A 168 -2.94 -22.91 -9.57
CA ALA A 168 -3.92 -21.90 -9.92
C ALA A 168 -3.16 -20.79 -10.68
N ALA A 169 -2.94 -21.00 -11.97
CA ALA A 169 -2.42 -19.97 -12.85
C ALA A 169 -3.40 -18.79 -12.80
N VAL A 170 -3.00 -17.69 -12.14
CA VAL A 170 -3.75 -16.45 -12.21
C VAL A 170 -3.77 -16.05 -13.67
N SER A 171 -4.93 -16.11 -14.32
CA SER A 171 -5.02 -15.77 -15.74
C SER A 171 -4.64 -14.30 -15.89
N LYS A 172 -3.77 -14.00 -16.87
CA LYS A 172 -3.36 -12.60 -17.15
C LYS A 172 -4.57 -11.68 -17.33
N GLY A 173 -5.66 -12.17 -17.92
CA GLY A 173 -6.91 -11.44 -18.08
C GLY A 173 -7.62 -11.08 -16.76
N ARG A 174 -7.54 -11.95 -15.74
CA ARG A 174 -8.13 -11.67 -14.42
C ARG A 174 -7.38 -10.57 -13.68
N SER A 175 -6.06 -10.51 -13.85
CA SER A 175 -5.22 -9.45 -13.28
C SER A 175 -5.50 -8.08 -13.93
N ILE A 176 -5.60 -8.03 -15.27
CA ILE A 176 -5.92 -6.79 -16.00
C ILE A 176 -7.30 -6.26 -15.59
N ARG A 177 -8.32 -7.13 -15.52
CA ARG A 177 -9.67 -6.74 -15.08
C ARG A 177 -9.66 -6.08 -13.70
N ASN A 178 -8.95 -6.66 -12.74
CA ASN A 178 -8.89 -6.13 -11.37
C ASN A 178 -8.18 -4.76 -11.34
N VAL A 179 -7.12 -4.59 -12.13
CA VAL A 179 -6.44 -3.29 -12.27
C VAL A 179 -7.40 -2.25 -12.85
N CYS A 180 -8.14 -2.59 -13.91
CA CYS A 180 -9.12 -1.66 -14.49
C CYS A 180 -10.20 -1.25 -13.48
N ILE A 181 -10.71 -2.20 -12.67
CA ILE A 181 -11.69 -1.89 -11.61
C ILE A 181 -11.12 -0.91 -10.60
N ILE A 182 -9.87 -1.12 -10.14
CA ILE A 182 -9.21 -0.21 -9.19
C ILE A 182 -9.07 1.19 -9.78
N VAL A 183 -8.65 1.29 -11.05
CA VAL A 183 -8.51 2.57 -11.74
C VAL A 183 -9.87 3.27 -11.88
N ILE A 184 -10.92 2.54 -12.25
CA ILE A 184 -12.28 3.10 -12.36
C ILE A 184 -12.75 3.61 -11.00
N VAL A 185 -12.59 2.83 -9.92
CA VAL A 185 -12.98 3.26 -8.57
C VAL A 185 -12.22 4.51 -8.15
N PHE A 186 -10.92 4.59 -8.42
CA PHE A 186 -10.11 5.78 -8.13
C PHE A 186 -10.57 7.00 -8.94
N VAL A 187 -10.92 6.84 -10.21
CA VAL A 187 -11.45 7.93 -11.03
C VAL A 187 -12.85 8.34 -10.54
N CYS A 188 -13.72 7.38 -10.23
CA CYS A 188 -15.06 7.61 -9.67
C CYS A 188 -15.02 8.37 -8.34
N SER A 189 -13.99 8.18 -7.50
CA SER A 189 -13.92 8.89 -6.22
C SER A 189 -13.75 10.41 -6.36
N TYR A 190 -13.30 10.91 -7.51
CA TYR A 190 -13.21 12.36 -7.76
C TYR A 190 -14.54 13.00 -8.18
N PHE A 191 -15.55 12.20 -8.55
CA PHE A 191 -16.88 12.72 -8.93
C PHE A 191 -17.76 13.06 -7.73
N VAL A 192 -17.43 12.52 -6.54
CA VAL A 192 -18.18 12.79 -5.31
C VAL A 192 -17.24 13.45 -4.32
N VAL A 193 -17.25 14.78 -4.32
CA VAL A 193 -16.51 15.59 -3.34
C VAL A 193 -17.47 15.97 -2.22
N VAL A 194 -17.30 15.36 -1.04
CA VAL A 194 -18.05 15.75 0.16
C VAL A 194 -17.51 17.09 0.63
N GLN A 195 -18.27 18.16 0.40
CA GLN A 195 -17.94 19.49 0.92
C GLN A 195 -18.66 19.73 2.25
N PRO A 196 -17.98 20.27 3.27
CA PRO A 196 -18.65 20.74 4.47
C PRO A 196 -19.51 21.95 4.10
N GLY A 197 -20.83 21.83 4.29
CA GLY A 197 -21.74 22.97 4.18
C GLY A 197 -21.73 23.77 5.48
N TRP A 198 -21.11 24.94 5.47
CA TRP A 198 -21.22 25.92 6.54
C TRP A 198 -21.99 27.13 6.02
N TYR A 199 -23.06 27.51 6.71
CA TYR A 199 -23.73 28.79 6.47
C TYR A 199 -23.08 29.83 7.39
N PRO A 200 -22.59 30.96 6.85
CA PRO A 200 -21.95 32.00 7.66
C PRO A 200 -22.92 32.52 8.74
N THR A 201 -22.40 32.83 9.94
CA THR A 201 -23.20 33.36 11.04
C THR A 201 -23.21 34.89 11.02
N VAL A 202 -24.16 35.50 11.72
CA VAL A 202 -24.36 36.96 11.82
C VAL A 202 -23.08 37.71 12.27
N GLU A 203 -22.21 37.05 13.03
CA GLU A 203 -20.93 37.59 13.49
C GLU A 203 -19.90 37.75 12.36
N ASP A 204 -19.98 36.92 11.31
CA ASP A 204 -19.05 36.94 10.16
C ASP A 204 -19.32 38.13 9.20
N HIS A 205 -20.48 38.81 9.33
CA HIS A 205 -20.95 39.87 8.42
C HIS A 205 -20.55 41.30 8.82
N GLY A 206 -19.60 41.47 9.75
CA GLY A 206 -19.05 42.81 10.05
C GLY A 206 -20.06 43.79 10.65
N GLY A 207 -21.09 43.29 11.34
CA GLY A 207 -22.06 44.12 12.07
C GLY A 207 -23.11 44.84 11.21
N GLY A 208 -23.26 44.47 9.94
CA GLY A 208 -24.38 44.92 9.10
C GLY A 208 -25.70 44.24 9.49
N GLU A 209 -26.81 44.97 9.35
CA GLU A 209 -28.16 44.43 9.51
C GLU A 209 -28.41 43.39 8.40
N ILE A 210 -28.71 42.14 8.78
CA ILE A 210 -29.08 41.11 7.80
C ILE A 210 -30.50 41.42 7.34
N VAL A 211 -30.62 41.86 6.09
CA VAL A 211 -31.91 42.03 5.43
C VAL A 211 -32.04 40.95 4.37
N GLU A 212 -33.06 40.11 4.52
CA GLU A 212 -33.44 39.13 3.50
C GLU A 212 -34.10 39.90 2.35
N VAL A 213 -33.55 39.76 1.14
CA VAL A 213 -34.10 40.40 -0.06
C VAL A 213 -35.27 39.54 -0.54
N THR A 214 -36.48 40.02 -0.35
CA THR A 214 -37.71 39.35 -0.80
C THR A 214 -38.47 40.24 -1.78
N LYS A 215 -39.40 39.63 -2.51
CA LYS A 215 -40.26 40.36 -3.45
C LYS A 215 -41.10 41.45 -2.78
N GLU A 216 -41.41 41.28 -1.49
CA GLU A 216 -42.24 42.23 -0.75
C GLU A 216 -41.47 43.47 -0.29
N ASN A 217 -40.16 43.36 -0.03
CA ASN A 217 -39.36 44.45 0.52
C ASN A 217 -38.34 45.05 -0.45
N ALA A 218 -38.13 44.43 -1.62
CA ALA A 218 -37.11 44.85 -2.57
C ALA A 218 -37.63 45.06 -3.99
N TYR A 219 -37.02 46.01 -4.70
CA TYR A 219 -37.28 46.28 -6.11
C TYR A 219 -36.03 46.87 -6.78
N ILE A 220 -35.95 46.75 -8.10
CA ILE A 220 -34.85 47.29 -8.89
C ILE A 220 -35.34 48.55 -9.61
N ARG A 221 -34.60 49.65 -9.48
CA ARG A 221 -34.90 50.91 -10.17
C ARG A 221 -33.85 51.19 -11.23
N VAL A 222 -34.29 51.52 -12.44
CA VAL A 222 -33.40 51.90 -13.55
C VAL A 222 -33.35 53.42 -13.64
N ASP A 223 -32.14 53.96 -13.44
CA ASP A 223 -31.87 55.40 -13.55
C ASP A 223 -31.74 55.82 -15.03
N LYS A 224 -31.80 57.13 -15.32
CA LYS A 224 -31.74 57.67 -16.70
C LYS A 224 -30.45 57.33 -17.44
N ASN A 225 -29.41 56.96 -16.70
CA ASN A 225 -28.11 56.53 -17.21
C ASN A 225 -28.05 55.01 -17.50
N GLY A 226 -29.16 54.26 -17.35
CA GLY A 226 -29.24 52.82 -17.56
C GLY A 226 -28.64 51.98 -16.42
N THR A 227 -28.48 52.55 -15.22
CA THR A 227 -27.93 51.85 -14.06
C THR A 227 -29.06 51.22 -13.24
N TYR A 228 -28.92 49.93 -12.89
CA TYR A 228 -29.88 49.19 -12.08
C TYR A 228 -29.52 49.30 -10.59
N GLN A 229 -30.35 49.99 -9.82
CA GLN A 229 -30.17 50.17 -8.38
C GLN A 229 -31.11 49.25 -7.62
N LEU A 230 -30.57 48.42 -6.72
CA LEU A 230 -31.36 47.59 -5.82
C LEU A 230 -31.80 48.42 -4.61
N TYR A 231 -33.11 48.48 -4.40
CA TYR A 231 -33.72 49.06 -3.22
C TYR A 231 -34.23 47.94 -2.31
N VAL A 232 -33.95 48.03 -1.02
CA VAL A 232 -34.49 47.13 0.02
C VAL A 232 -35.03 48.01 1.15
N ASP A 233 -36.27 47.77 1.57
CA ASP A 233 -37.00 48.61 2.55
C ASP A 233 -36.97 50.11 2.21
N GLY A 234 -36.99 50.42 0.91
CA GLY A 234 -36.97 51.80 0.40
C GLY A 234 -35.61 52.51 0.47
N LYS A 235 -34.53 51.81 0.84
CA LYS A 235 -33.16 52.35 0.83
C LYS A 235 -32.33 51.72 -0.28
N ILE A 236 -31.40 52.49 -0.86
CA ILE A 236 -30.44 51.96 -1.83
C ILE A 236 -29.52 50.97 -1.12
N PHE A 237 -29.58 49.71 -1.53
CA PHE A 237 -28.75 48.63 -1.01
C PHE A 237 -27.52 48.38 -1.87
N GLY A 238 -27.61 48.60 -3.18
CA GLY A 238 -26.49 48.44 -4.10
C GLY A 238 -26.84 48.65 -5.56
N THR A 239 -25.90 48.31 -6.44
CA THR A 239 -26.07 48.32 -7.90
C THR A 239 -26.01 46.88 -8.42
N VAL A 240 -26.91 46.54 -9.34
CA VAL A 240 -27.00 45.21 -9.98
C VAL A 240 -26.47 45.33 -11.41
N GLU A 241 -25.65 44.37 -11.84
CA GLU A 241 -25.23 44.31 -13.25
C GLU A 241 -26.35 43.68 -14.08
N GLU A 242 -26.52 44.14 -15.33
CA GLU A 242 -27.59 43.64 -16.22
C GLU A 242 -27.57 42.12 -16.41
N LYS A 243 -26.38 41.51 -16.39
CA LYS A 243 -26.19 40.05 -16.52
C LYS A 243 -26.74 39.25 -15.34
N ASP A 244 -26.90 39.89 -14.18
CA ASP A 244 -27.28 39.27 -12.91
C ASP A 244 -28.77 39.48 -12.59
N LEU A 245 -29.53 40.09 -13.52
CA LEU A 245 -30.98 40.28 -13.39
C LEU A 245 -31.76 38.96 -13.49
N ASP A 246 -31.24 37.97 -14.22
CA ASP A 246 -31.87 36.65 -14.39
C ASP A 246 -31.43 35.63 -13.32
N VAL A 247 -30.81 36.08 -12.22
CA VAL A 247 -30.29 35.23 -11.16
C VAL A 247 -31.01 35.52 -9.83
N PRO A 248 -31.48 34.50 -9.09
CA PRO A 248 -32.06 34.70 -7.77
C PRO A 248 -31.12 35.45 -6.81
N PRO A 249 -31.64 36.41 -6.02
CA PRO A 249 -33.05 36.78 -5.88
C PRO A 249 -33.56 37.87 -6.85
N HIS A 250 -32.74 38.35 -7.80
CA HIS A 250 -33.07 39.51 -8.64
C HIS A 250 -34.13 39.23 -9.72
N ASP A 251 -34.24 37.99 -10.18
CA ASP A 251 -35.18 37.53 -11.20
C ASP A 251 -36.65 37.63 -10.75
N GLU A 252 -36.87 37.64 -9.43
CA GLU A 252 -38.20 37.75 -8.82
C GLU A 252 -38.61 39.20 -8.48
N LEU A 253 -37.69 40.16 -8.59
CA LEU A 253 -37.90 41.55 -8.18
C LEU A 253 -38.56 42.40 -9.27
N ASP A 254 -39.43 43.31 -8.86
CA ASP A 254 -40.06 44.24 -9.78
C ASP A 254 -39.05 45.29 -10.28
N ILE A 255 -39.01 45.52 -11.61
CA ILE A 255 -38.13 46.50 -12.24
C ILE A 255 -38.93 47.77 -12.58
N ILE A 256 -38.62 48.86 -11.88
CA ILE A 256 -39.23 50.18 -12.08
C ILE A 256 -38.31 51.03 -12.94
N ARG A 257 -38.80 51.53 -14.08
CA ARG A 257 -38.04 52.45 -14.95
C ARG A 257 -38.50 53.88 -14.68
N GLU A 258 -37.55 54.79 -14.48
CA GLU A 258 -37.88 56.22 -14.42
C GLU A 258 -38.16 56.72 -15.85
N GLU A 259 -39.36 57.25 -16.10
CA GLU A 259 -39.73 57.90 -17.37
C GLU A 259 -39.02 59.26 -17.58
#